data_AF-A0A7C2ZY54-F1
#
_entry.id   AF-A0A7C2ZY54-F1
#
_cell.length_a   1.000
_cell.length_b   1.000
_cell.length_c   1.000
_cell.angle_alpha   90.00
_cell.angle_beta   90.00
_cell.angle_gamma   90.00
#
_symmetry.space_group_name_H-M   'P 1'
#
loop_
_entity.id
_entity.type
_entity.pdbx_description
1 polymer ?
#
loop_
_entity_poly.entity_id
_entity_poly.type
_entity_poly.pdbx_seq_one_letter_code
_entity_poly.pdbx_strand_id
1 'polypeptide(L)' 'MVGLPVAALAEDHECSECRSRCPYGAIRYVFCEELYVLTPVVNPSLCNGCGAYQAACPVRPVKAIVVVPDTV' A
#
# COMPACT_ATOMS: atom_id res chain seq x y z
N MET A 1 -4.17 -9.83 8.47
CA MET A 1 -5.08 -8.91 7.72
C MET A 1 -4.32 -7.62 7.41
N VAL A 2 -4.17 -7.22 6.14
CA VAL A 2 -3.26 -6.11 5.76
C VAL A 2 -3.97 -4.76 5.92
N GLY A 3 -3.34 -3.87 6.71
CA GLY A 3 -3.90 -2.60 7.19
C GLY A 3 -4.35 -1.62 6.10
N LEU A 4 -5.30 -0.76 6.48
CA LEU A 4 -5.81 0.32 5.65
C LEU A 4 -4.65 1.21 5.16
N PRO A 5 -4.66 1.61 3.88
CA PRO A 5 -3.73 2.62 3.40
C PRO A 5 -4.04 3.95 4.09
N VAL A 6 -3.07 4.50 4.82
CA VAL A 6 -3.07 5.94 5.11
C VAL A 6 -2.79 6.61 3.78
N ALA A 7 -3.78 7.32 3.25
CA ALA A 7 -3.65 8.15 2.07
C ALA A 7 -2.75 9.35 2.40
N ALA A 8 -1.46 9.10 2.56
CA ALA A 8 -0.45 10.14 2.51
C ALA A 8 -0.12 10.34 1.03
N LEU A 9 -0.97 11.13 0.37
CA LEU A 9 -0.61 11.83 -0.85
C LEU A 9 0.61 12.68 -0.50
N ALA A 10 1.81 12.16 -0.79
CA ALA A 10 2.96 13.02 -0.93
C ALA A 10 2.60 13.96 -2.09
N GLU A 11 2.40 15.22 -1.75
CA GLU A 11 2.22 16.40 -2.61
C GLU A 11 2.14 16.08 -4.12
N ASP A 12 0.92 16.14 -4.67
CA ASP A 12 0.63 16.20 -6.12
C ASP A 12 1.05 15.03 -7.03
N HIS A 13 1.39 13.84 -6.51
CA HIS A 13 1.73 12.72 -7.40
C HIS A 13 1.18 11.36 -6.96
N GLU A 14 0.51 10.68 -7.90
CA GLU A 14 0.14 9.28 -7.77
C GLU A 14 1.42 8.43 -7.63
N CYS A 15 1.57 7.75 -6.49
CA CYS A 15 2.74 6.93 -6.19
C CYS A 15 2.48 5.45 -6.50
N SER A 16 3.26 4.86 -7.40
CA SER A 16 3.14 3.47 -7.85
C SER A 16 4.20 2.50 -7.30
N GLU A 17 5.05 2.94 -6.37
CA GLU A 17 6.18 2.14 -5.89
C GLU A 17 5.74 0.88 -5.14
N CYS A 18 4.67 0.95 -4.35
CA CYS A 18 4.19 -0.21 -3.60
C CYS A 18 3.81 -1.36 -4.55
N ARG A 19 3.07 -1.07 -5.62
CA ARG A 19 2.74 -2.06 -6.66
C ARG A 19 3.97 -2.54 -7.41
N SER A 20 4.84 -1.61 -7.83
CA SER A 20 6.03 -1.91 -8.64
C SER A 20 7.05 -2.78 -7.90
N ARG A 21 7.11 -2.66 -6.57
CA ARG A 21 8.03 -3.43 -5.72
C ARG A 21 7.40 -4.65 -5.07
N CYS A 22 6.11 -4.95 -5.31
CA CYS A 22 5.50 -6.17 -4.82
C CYS A 22 5.85 -7.34 -5.75
N PRO A 23 6.71 -8.30 -5.33
CA PRO A 23 7.08 -9.42 -6.19
C PRO A 23 5.95 -10.46 -6.35
N TYR A 24 4.90 -10.39 -5.53
CA TYR A 24 3.78 -11.34 -5.51
C TYR A 24 2.53 -10.83 -6.24
N GLY A 25 2.57 -9.62 -6.80
CA GLY A 25 1.39 -9.02 -7.45
C GLY A 25 0.21 -8.79 -6.50
N ALA A 26 0.48 -8.67 -5.19
CA ALA A 26 -0.56 -8.57 -4.17
C ALA A 26 -1.22 -7.18 -4.08
N ILE A 27 -0.75 -6.18 -4.83
CA ILE A 27 -1.25 -4.79 -4.74
C ILE A 27 -2.01 -4.43 -6.02
N ARG A 28 -3.26 -3.97 -5.86
CA ARG A 28 -4.10 -3.41 -6.93
C ARG A 28 -4.50 -1.98 -6.57
N TYR A 29 -4.78 -1.16 -7.57
CA TYR A 29 -5.41 0.16 -7.34
C TYR A 29 -6.91 0.03 -7.55
N VAL A 30 -7.66 0.63 -6.64
CA VAL A 30 -9.12 0.72 -6.70
C VAL A 30 -9.49 2.19 -6.61
N PHE A 31 -10.34 2.63 -7.53
CA PHE A 31 -10.86 3.99 -7.50
C PHE A 31 -11.80 4.15 -6.31
N CYS A 32 -11.55 5.14 -5.46
CA CYS A 32 -12.40 5.50 -4.33
C CYS A 32 -13.28 6.69 -4.76
N GLU A 33 -14.58 6.47 -4.89
CA GLU A 33 -15.52 7.52 -5.33
C GLU A 33 -15.66 8.66 -4.33
N GLU A 34 -15.57 8.37 -3.03
CA GLU A 34 -15.70 9.36 -1.95
C GLU A 34 -14.54 10.36 -1.92
N LEU A 35 -13.32 9.87 -2.14
CA LEU A 35 -12.11 10.68 -2.09
C LEU A 35 -11.61 11.08 -3.48
N TYR A 36 -12.23 10.54 -4.54
CA TYR A 36 -11.88 10.75 -5.94
C TYR A 36 -10.40 10.46 -6.26
N VAL A 37 -9.86 9.39 -5.67
CA VAL A 37 -8.44 8.99 -5.79
C VAL A 37 -8.29 7.49 -6.04
N LEU A 38 -7.16 7.08 -6.64
CA LEU A 38 -6.76 5.69 -6.77
C LEU A 38 -6.07 5.20 -5.48
N THR A 39 -6.72 4.29 -4.77
CA THR A 39 -6.24 3.77 -3.48
C THR A 39 -5.62 2.38 -3.67
N PRO A 40 -4.40 2.13 -3.17
CA PRO A 40 -3.80 0.80 -3.20
C PRO A 40 -4.51 -0.14 -2.21
N VAL A 41 -4.90 -1.31 -2.68
CA VAL A 41 -5.53 -2.39 -1.88
C VAL A 41 -4.68 -3.63 -1.97
N VAL A 42 -4.43 -4.27 -0.82
CA VAL A 42 -3.64 -5.50 -0.73
C VAL A 42 -4.56 -6.72 -0.77
N ASN A 43 -4.25 -7.69 -1.63
CA ASN A 43 -4.88 -9.01 -1.63
C ASN A 43 -4.17 -9.92 -0.61
N PRO A 44 -4.83 -10.27 0.51
CA PRO A 44 -4.20 -11.10 1.55
C PRO A 44 -3.91 -12.52 1.08
N SER A 45 -4.62 -13.05 0.07
CA SER A 45 -4.37 -14.39 -0.47
C SER A 45 -3.06 -14.47 -1.28
N LEU A 46 -2.50 -13.33 -1.69
CA LEU A 46 -1.22 -13.24 -2.41
C LEU A 46 -0.09 -12.64 -1.55
N CYS A 47 -0.44 -11.87 -0.52
CA CYS A 47 0.53 -11.19 0.32
C CYS A 47 1.04 -12.11 1.43
N ASN A 48 2.34 -12.41 1.42
CA ASN A 48 3.00 -13.18 2.48
C ASN A 48 3.67 -12.31 3.56
N GLY A 49 3.48 -10.99 3.52
CA GLY A 49 4.10 -10.08 4.50
C GLY A 49 5.60 -9.82 4.29
N CYS A 50 6.17 -10.08 3.11
CA CYS A 50 7.61 -9.87 2.83
C CYS A 50 8.16 -8.45 3.09
N GLY A 51 7.30 -7.43 3.14
CA GLY A 51 7.70 -6.07 3.45
C GLY A 51 8.34 -5.26 2.31
N ALA A 52 8.42 -5.79 1.09
CA ALA A 52 9.00 -5.07 -0.04
C ALA A 52 8.30 -3.72 -0.33
N TYR A 53 6.96 -3.71 -0.34
CA TYR A 53 6.19 -2.51 -0.61
C TYR A 53 6.34 -1.43 0.48
N GLN A 54 6.43 -1.82 1.76
CA GLN A 54 6.62 -0.86 2.84
C GLN A 54 8.05 -0.30 2.82
N ALA A 55 9.05 -1.11 2.47
CA ALA A 55 10.43 -0.65 2.35
C ALA A 55 10.57 0.39 1.23
N ALA A 56 9.88 0.17 0.11
CA ALA A 56 9.89 1.05 -1.06
C ALA A 56 9.12 2.35 -0.86
N CYS A 57 8.17 2.42 0.09
CA CYS A 57 7.34 3.61 0.29
C CYS A 57 8.22 4.85 0.59
N PRO A 58 8.19 5.90 -0.25
CA PRO A 58 9.03 7.08 -0.06
C PRO A 58 8.47 8.05 0.99
N VAL A 59 7.19 7.91 1.34
CA VAL A 59 6.51 8.80 2.31
C VAL A 59 7.20 8.75 3.67
N ARG A 60 7.41 9.93 4.25
CA ARG A 60 7.99 10.15 5.58
C ARG A 60 7.18 11.23 6.31
N PRO A 61 7.17 11.24 7.65
CA PRO A 61 7.78 10.26 8.55
C PRO A 61 6.95 8.96 8.67
N VAL A 62 5.65 9.03 8.42
CA VAL A 62 4.74 7.88 8.45
C VAL A 62 4.54 7.35 7.03
N LYS A 63 4.75 6.04 6.84
CA LYS A 63 4.57 5.41 5.54
C LYS A 63 3.09 5.32 5.19
N ALA A 64 2.75 5.49 3.90
CA ALA A 64 1.38 5.34 3.40
C ALA A 64 0.87 3.88 3.48
N ILE A 65 1.78 2.91 3.47
CA ILE A 65 1.47 1.48 3.50
C ILE A 65 2.50 0.73 4.35
N VAL A 66 2.01 -0.14 5.24
CA VAL A 66 2.82 -0.92 6.19
C VAL A 66 2.43 -2.40 6.19
N VAL A 67 3.36 -3.27 6.56
CA VAL A 67 3.02 -4.66 6.92
C VAL A 67 2.75 -4.69 8.41
N VAL A 68 1.60 -5.25 8.81
CA VAL A 68 1.29 -5.52 10.22
C VAL A 68 1.33 -7.03 10.45
N PRO A 69 2.02 -7.51 11.51
CA PRO A 69 1.93 -8.91 11.92
C PRO A 69 0.50 -9.21 12.39
N ASP A 70 0.03 -10.42 12.13
CA ASP A 70 -1.24 -10.93 12.65
C ASP A 70 -0.99 -11.31 14.12
N THR A 71 -1.13 -10.36 15.04
CA THR A 71 -1.18 -10.66 16.48
C THR A 71 -2.50 -11.35 16.77
N VAL A 72 -2.41 -12.66 17.05
CA VAL A 72 -3.47 -13.47 17.65
C VAL A 72 -3.83 -12.98 19.04
#